data_AF-A0AA88H3X4-F1
#
_entry.id   AF-A0AA88H3X4-F1
#
_cell.length_a   1.000
_cell.length_b   1.000
_cell.length_c   1.000
_cell.angle_alpha   90.00
_cell.angle_beta   90.00
_cell.angle_gamma   90.00
#
_symmetry.space_group_name_H-M   'P 1'
#
loop_
_entity.id
_entity.type
_entity.pdbx_description
1 polymer ?
#
loop_
_entity_poly.entity_id
_entity_poly.type
_entity_poly.pdbx_seq_one_letter_code
_entity_poly.pdbx_strand_id
1 'polypeptide(L)'
;MVHAYFPSSSIWYDYYGGQQVSPGTDGYADVNAPLDTMPIHIRGGYIIPKQTPGLSTAQQKFNPYNLVVALDSNQKAQGYLFLDDGESIDSIVSGNYAMISFNSTRASSSQYVIQATPVVNGYTESSKLSMTSIMTLGVQGRSICSLSVNGQPWSWYGFESNIGRLFIQNLSLSLSTSWKIVFETC
;
A
#
# COMPACT_ATOMS: atom_id res chain seq x y z
N MET A 1 -2.88 -8.18 -26.52
CA MET A 1 -3.27 -6.88 -25.94
C MET A 1 -4.78 -6.86 -25.79
N VAL A 2 -5.29 -6.07 -24.86
CA VAL A 2 -6.72 -5.77 -24.74
C VAL A 2 -6.93 -4.26 -24.72
N HIS A 3 -7.94 -3.79 -25.43
CA HIS A 3 -8.35 -2.39 -25.44
C HIS A 3 -9.34 -2.17 -24.30
N ALA A 4 -8.92 -1.45 -23.26
CA ALA A 4 -9.66 -1.35 -22.01
C ALA A 4 -9.98 0.10 -21.64
N TYR A 5 -11.19 0.32 -21.13
CA TYR A 5 -11.59 1.61 -20.58
C TYR A 5 -11.06 1.80 -19.16
N PHE A 6 -10.48 2.96 -18.89
CA PHE A 6 -10.01 3.40 -17.58
C PHE A 6 -10.82 4.63 -17.13
N PRO A 7 -11.61 4.52 -16.05
CA PRO A 7 -12.39 5.64 -15.54
C PRO A 7 -11.52 6.86 -15.21
N SER A 8 -11.81 7.99 -15.85
CA SER A 8 -11.00 9.23 -15.80
C SER A 8 -11.03 9.95 -14.45
N SER A 9 -11.93 9.55 -13.54
CA SER A 9 -12.01 10.08 -12.17
C SER A 9 -10.80 9.75 -11.28
N SER A 10 -9.84 8.96 -11.77
CA SER A 10 -8.73 8.47 -10.96
C SER A 10 -7.50 8.14 -11.81
N ILE A 11 -6.38 8.01 -11.11
CA ILE A 11 -5.14 7.45 -11.66
C ILE A 11 -5.22 5.93 -11.52
N TRP A 12 -4.66 5.21 -12.48
CA TRP A 12 -4.57 3.76 -12.46
C TRP A 12 -3.12 3.33 -12.57
N TYR A 13 -2.71 2.37 -11.74
CA TYR A 13 -1.36 1.83 -11.73
C TYR A 13 -1.40 0.33 -12.05
N ASP A 14 -0.51 -0.14 -12.90
CA ASP A 14 -0.33 -1.58 -13.13
C ASP A 14 0.03 -2.29 -11.80
N TYR A 15 -0.64 -3.38 -11.48
CA TYR A 15 -0.47 -4.08 -10.20
C TYR A 15 0.92 -4.72 -10.03
N TYR A 16 1.54 -5.15 -11.13
CA TYR A 16 2.80 -5.91 -11.10
C TYR A 16 4.02 -4.98 -11.09
N GLY A 17 4.05 -4.02 -12.01
CA GLY A 17 5.12 -3.07 -12.24
C GLY A 17 4.90 -1.70 -11.58
N GLY A 18 3.68 -1.37 -11.14
CA GLY A 18 3.39 -0.09 -10.49
C GLY A 18 3.40 1.11 -11.45
N GLN A 19 3.47 0.87 -12.75
CA GLN A 19 3.49 1.92 -13.78
C GLN A 19 2.12 2.59 -13.87
N GLN A 20 2.08 3.91 -13.94
CA GLN A 20 0.84 4.62 -14.20
C GLN A 20 0.36 4.36 -15.64
N VAL A 21 -0.91 3.99 -15.78
CA VAL A 21 -1.59 3.90 -17.07
C VAL A 21 -1.82 5.30 -17.62
N SER A 22 -1.60 5.47 -18.92
CA SER A 22 -1.87 6.72 -19.64
C SER A 22 -2.96 6.49 -20.69
N PRO A 23 -4.26 6.54 -20.31
CA PRO A 23 -5.35 6.43 -21.26
C PRO A 23 -5.35 7.60 -22.25
N GLY A 24 -5.86 7.35 -23.45
CA GLY A 24 -6.17 8.37 -24.43
C GLY A 24 -7.25 9.34 -23.93
N THR A 25 -7.52 10.38 -24.71
CA THR A 25 -8.55 11.38 -24.37
C THR A 25 -9.96 10.80 -24.32
N ASP A 26 -10.20 9.65 -24.92
CA ASP A 26 -11.43 8.85 -24.85
C ASP A 26 -11.51 7.96 -23.59
N GLY A 27 -10.46 7.94 -22.77
CA GLY A 27 -10.37 7.14 -21.55
C GLY A 27 -9.97 5.69 -21.79
N TYR A 28 -9.55 5.30 -22.99
CA TYR A 28 -9.11 3.94 -23.29
C TYR A 28 -7.59 3.80 -23.37
N ALA A 29 -7.07 2.62 -23.06
CA ALA A 29 -5.68 2.26 -23.30
C ALA A 29 -5.57 0.82 -23.78
N ASP A 30 -4.59 0.56 -24.64
CA ASP A 30 -4.17 -0.80 -24.97
C ASP A 30 -3.23 -1.31 -23.88
N VAL A 31 -3.61 -2.41 -23.23
CA VAL A 31 -2.79 -3.03 -22.18
C VAL A 31 -2.32 -4.42 -22.60
N ASN A 32 -1.10 -4.74 -22.18
CA ASN A 32 -0.53 -6.06 -22.39
C ASN A 32 -1.31 -7.10 -21.57
N ALA A 33 -1.75 -8.14 -22.26
CA ALA A 33 -2.49 -9.27 -21.70
C ALA A 33 -2.02 -10.55 -22.42
N PRO A 34 -0.77 -10.99 -22.18
CA PRO A 34 -0.30 -12.28 -22.65
C PRO A 34 -1.10 -13.42 -21.99
N LEU A 35 -1.02 -14.64 -22.55
CA LEU A 35 -1.82 -15.78 -22.09
C LEU A 35 -1.59 -16.16 -20.62
N ASP A 36 -0.43 -15.81 -20.07
CA ASP A 36 -0.01 -16.12 -18.70
C ASP A 36 -0.24 -14.97 -17.70
N THR A 37 -0.71 -13.80 -18.16
CA THR A 37 -0.83 -12.62 -17.31
C THR A 37 -2.17 -11.91 -17.54
N MET A 38 -2.99 -11.85 -16.48
CA MET A 38 -4.20 -11.04 -16.47
C MET A 38 -3.85 -9.59 -16.15
N PRO A 39 -4.32 -8.59 -16.92
CA PRO A 39 -4.06 -7.19 -16.62
C PRO A 39 -4.85 -6.75 -15.38
N ILE A 40 -4.15 -6.37 -14.31
CA ILE A 40 -4.74 -5.93 -13.05
C ILE A 40 -4.20 -4.53 -12.74
N HIS A 41 -5.08 -3.63 -12.31
CA HIS A 41 -4.72 -2.25 -12.01
C HIS A 41 -5.22 -1.82 -10.63
N ILE A 42 -4.41 -1.01 -9.96
CA ILE A 42 -4.69 -0.41 -8.66
C ILE A 42 -5.15 1.03 -8.89
N ARG A 43 -6.28 1.39 -8.29
CA ARG A 43 -6.79 2.75 -8.30
C ARG A 43 -5.98 3.65 -7.36
N GLY A 44 -5.57 4.82 -7.82
CA GLY A 44 -4.96 5.85 -7.00
C GLY A 44 -5.93 6.39 -5.94
N GLY A 45 -5.39 6.78 -4.78
CA GLY A 45 -6.16 7.18 -3.61
C GLY A 45 -6.35 6.05 -2.58
N TYR A 46 -5.83 4.86 -2.85
CA TYR A 46 -6.06 3.68 -2.02
C TYR A 46 -4.75 3.05 -1.50
N ILE A 47 -4.81 2.57 -0.26
CA ILE A 47 -3.77 1.77 0.37
C ILE A 47 -4.27 0.33 0.51
N ILE A 48 -3.52 -0.62 -0.06
CA ILE A 48 -3.87 -2.03 -0.08
C ILE A 48 -2.89 -2.81 0.81
N PRO A 49 -3.35 -3.39 1.94
CA PRO A 49 -2.58 -4.37 2.69
C PRO A 49 -2.52 -5.70 1.93
N LYS A 50 -1.34 -6.31 1.90
CA LYS A 50 -1.08 -7.62 1.28
C LYS A 50 -0.36 -8.50 2.28
N GLN A 51 -0.80 -9.73 2.45
CA GLN A 51 -0.06 -10.70 3.27
C GLN A 51 0.82 -11.56 2.37
N THR A 52 2.08 -11.80 2.77
CA THR A 52 2.99 -12.68 2.02
C THR A 52 2.34 -14.05 1.82
N PRO A 53 2.26 -14.59 0.59
CA PRO A 53 1.48 -15.80 0.31
C PRO A 53 2.05 -17.04 1.00
N GLY A 54 1.17 -17.94 1.41
CA GLY A 54 1.50 -19.29 1.86
C GLY A 54 0.82 -20.34 0.97
N LEU A 55 1.12 -21.63 1.18
CA LEU A 55 0.47 -22.71 0.41
C LEU A 55 -1.01 -22.92 0.81
N SER A 56 -1.38 -22.45 2.01
CA SER A 56 -2.75 -22.44 2.52
C SER A 56 -3.00 -21.18 3.34
N THR A 57 -4.26 -20.80 3.52
CA THR A 57 -4.65 -19.68 4.40
C THR A 57 -4.28 -19.95 5.87
N ALA A 58 -4.35 -21.20 6.30
CA ALA A 58 -3.94 -21.63 7.63
C ALA A 58 -2.45 -21.38 7.90
N GLN A 59 -1.59 -21.48 6.88
CA GLN A 59 -0.18 -21.08 6.96
C GLN A 59 -0.01 -19.57 6.76
N GLN A 60 -0.67 -19.01 5.75
CA GLN A 60 -0.54 -17.61 5.36
C GLN A 60 -0.92 -16.65 6.48
N LYS A 61 -1.88 -16.99 7.35
CA LYS A 61 -2.34 -16.10 8.42
C LYS A 61 -1.24 -15.66 9.39
N PHE A 62 -0.13 -16.39 9.47
CA PHE A 62 1.04 -16.06 10.29
C PHE A 62 2.14 -15.28 9.54
N ASN A 63 1.99 -15.11 8.23
CA ASN A 63 2.99 -14.42 7.41
C ASN A 63 2.94 -12.90 7.60
N PRO A 64 4.06 -12.19 7.37
CA PRO A 64 4.09 -10.74 7.46
C PRO A 64 3.26 -10.07 6.36
N TYR A 65 2.93 -8.81 6.63
CA TYR A 65 2.20 -7.93 5.73
C TYR A 65 3.14 -6.99 4.97
N ASN A 66 2.65 -6.52 3.84
CA ASN A 66 3.24 -5.49 3.00
C ASN A 66 2.12 -4.50 2.62
N LEU A 67 2.46 -3.24 2.37
CA LEU A 67 1.49 -2.24 1.87
C LEU A 67 1.82 -1.80 0.46
N VAL A 68 0.78 -1.61 -0.34
CA VAL A 68 0.85 -0.81 -1.57
C VAL A 68 0.08 0.49 -1.35
N VAL A 69 0.77 1.61 -1.43
CA VAL A 69 0.21 2.97 -1.32
C VAL A 69 0.13 3.55 -2.73
N ALA A 70 -1.05 3.51 -3.35
CA ALA A 70 -1.25 4.09 -4.67
C ALA A 70 -1.77 5.52 -4.52
N LEU A 71 -0.93 6.52 -4.80
CA LEU A 71 -1.30 7.93 -4.62
C LEU A 71 -2.30 8.38 -5.69
N ASP A 72 -3.25 9.24 -5.32
CA ASP A 72 -4.12 9.92 -6.27
C ASP A 72 -3.44 11.18 -6.87
N SER A 73 -4.19 11.92 -7.70
CA SER A 73 -3.73 13.18 -8.28
C SER A 73 -3.44 14.27 -7.23
N ASN A 74 -3.99 14.15 -6.02
CA ASN A 74 -3.73 15.04 -4.90
C ASN A 74 -2.58 14.54 -4.00
N GLN A 75 -1.89 13.47 -4.42
CA GLN A 75 -0.81 12.84 -3.68
C GLN A 75 -1.27 12.35 -2.29
N LYS A 76 -2.46 11.74 -2.26
CA LYS A 76 -3.06 11.14 -1.07
C LYS A 76 -3.46 9.69 -1.34
N ALA A 77 -3.53 8.90 -0.27
CA ALA A 77 -4.13 7.59 -0.30
C ALA A 77 -4.67 7.21 1.08
N GLN A 78 -5.68 6.35 1.12
CA GLN A 78 -6.22 5.82 2.38
C GLN A 78 -6.62 4.36 2.24
N GLY A 79 -6.65 3.63 3.34
CA GLY A 79 -7.07 2.24 3.34
C GLY A 79 -7.26 1.71 4.75
N TYR A 80 -7.78 0.50 4.84
CA TYR A 80 -8.00 -0.17 6.11
C TYR A 80 -7.55 -1.63 6.02
N LEU A 81 -7.12 -2.18 7.15
CA LEU A 81 -6.98 -3.61 7.36
C LEU A 81 -7.93 -4.01 8.49
N PHE A 82 -8.87 -4.91 8.20
CA PHE A 82 -9.63 -5.63 9.20
C PHE A 82 -8.99 -7.00 9.40
N LEU A 83 -8.83 -7.43 10.65
CA LEU A 83 -8.21 -8.71 10.99
C LEU A 83 -8.85 -9.32 12.23
N ASP A 84 -9.42 -10.50 12.10
CA ASP A 84 -9.85 -11.36 13.20
C ASP A 84 -9.19 -12.74 13.07
N ASP A 85 -9.74 -13.76 13.73
CA ASP A 85 -9.24 -15.13 13.64
C ASP A 85 -9.61 -15.84 12.33
N GLY A 86 -10.52 -15.27 11.52
CA GLY A 86 -11.02 -15.81 10.27
C GLY A 86 -11.96 -17.01 10.40
N GLU A 87 -12.38 -17.37 11.62
CA GLU A 87 -13.10 -18.62 11.90
C GLU A 87 -14.31 -18.41 12.83
N SER A 88 -14.19 -17.57 13.86
CA SER A 88 -15.25 -17.36 14.85
C SER A 88 -16.45 -16.60 14.26
N ILE A 89 -17.66 -16.99 14.66
CA ILE A 89 -18.86 -16.19 14.41
C ILE A 89 -18.86 -14.95 15.31
N ASP A 90 -19.53 -13.89 14.86
CA ASP A 90 -19.79 -12.68 15.65
C ASP A 90 -18.53 -11.96 16.18
N SER A 91 -17.40 -12.07 15.48
CA SER A 91 -16.14 -11.36 15.82
C SER A 91 -16.35 -9.86 15.94
N ILE A 92 -17.12 -9.27 15.01
CA ILE A 92 -17.47 -7.85 15.00
C ILE A 92 -18.32 -7.46 16.22
N VAL A 93 -19.36 -8.25 16.53
CA VAL A 93 -20.28 -7.97 17.66
C VAL A 93 -19.56 -8.10 18.99
N SER A 94 -18.68 -9.10 19.11
CA SER A 94 -17.89 -9.37 20.31
C SER A 94 -16.68 -8.45 20.45
N GLY A 95 -16.39 -7.63 19.44
CA GLY A 95 -15.20 -6.77 19.40
C GLY A 95 -13.88 -7.53 19.24
N ASN A 96 -13.91 -8.82 18.90
CA ASN A 96 -12.75 -9.71 18.79
C ASN A 96 -12.05 -9.58 17.43
N TYR A 97 -11.76 -8.35 17.02
CA TYR A 97 -11.07 -8.03 15.77
C TYR A 97 -10.11 -6.86 15.99
N ALA A 98 -9.13 -6.73 15.10
CA ALA A 98 -8.31 -5.56 14.94
C ALA A 98 -8.74 -4.82 13.67
N MET A 99 -8.71 -3.49 13.73
CA MET A 99 -8.92 -2.64 12.57
C MET A 99 -7.85 -1.57 12.55
N ILE A 100 -7.09 -1.49 11.47
CA ILE A 100 -6.00 -0.54 11.28
C ILE A 100 -6.41 0.41 10.16
N SER A 101 -6.33 1.71 10.41
CA SER A 101 -6.47 2.75 9.40
C SER A 101 -5.10 3.12 8.85
N PHE A 102 -4.98 3.17 7.53
CA PHE A 102 -3.80 3.68 6.84
C PHE A 102 -4.12 4.99 6.14
N ASN A 103 -3.21 5.94 6.22
CA ASN A 103 -3.31 7.20 5.53
C ASN A 103 -1.96 7.61 4.95
N SER A 104 -1.97 8.14 3.73
CA SER A 104 -0.84 8.80 3.11
C SER A 104 -1.23 10.18 2.62
N THR A 105 -0.41 11.17 2.93
CA THR A 105 -0.57 12.55 2.47
C THR A 105 0.76 13.17 2.10
N ARG A 106 0.72 14.09 1.15
CA ARG A 106 1.82 15.02 0.89
C ARG A 106 1.64 16.25 1.78
N ALA A 107 2.48 16.38 2.81
CA ALA A 107 2.40 17.44 3.81
C ALA A 107 2.96 18.79 3.30
N SER A 108 3.84 18.75 2.31
CA SER A 108 4.41 19.95 1.66
C SER A 108 4.64 19.68 0.16
N SER A 109 5.38 20.54 -0.54
CA SER A 109 5.79 20.27 -1.93
C SER A 109 6.78 19.11 -2.07
N SER A 110 7.38 18.61 -1.00
CA SER A 110 8.39 17.53 -1.06
C SER A 110 8.17 16.44 -0.01
N GLN A 111 7.44 16.74 1.07
CA GLN A 111 7.29 15.84 2.19
C GLN A 111 6.06 14.96 2.03
N TYR A 112 6.25 13.66 2.19
CA TYR A 112 5.19 12.67 2.24
C TYR A 112 5.19 12.00 3.62
N VAL A 113 3.99 11.73 4.11
CA VAL A 113 3.76 11.04 5.38
C VAL A 113 2.88 9.83 5.10
N ILE A 114 3.28 8.67 5.59
CA ILE A 114 2.47 7.44 5.63
C ILE A 114 2.30 7.06 7.09
N GLN A 115 1.06 6.86 7.52
CA GLN A 115 0.74 6.56 8.91
C GLN A 115 -0.22 5.37 8.98
N ALA A 116 0.03 4.50 9.95
CA ALA A 116 -0.96 3.53 10.42
C ALA A 116 -1.45 3.91 11.82
N THR A 117 -2.73 3.68 12.06
CA THR A 117 -3.35 3.91 13.36
C THR A 117 -4.33 2.77 13.64
N PRO A 118 -4.08 1.95 14.68
CA PRO A 118 -5.07 1.01 15.14
C PRO A 118 -6.32 1.75 15.64
N VAL A 119 -7.47 1.40 15.08
CA VAL A 119 -8.80 1.94 15.42
C VAL A 119 -9.51 0.98 16.38
N VAL A 120 -9.32 -0.32 16.19
CA VAL A 120 -9.81 -1.38 17.08
C VAL A 120 -8.68 -2.37 17.32
N ASN A 121 -8.51 -2.83 18.56
CA ASN A 121 -7.41 -3.69 19.01
C ASN A 121 -7.91 -4.89 19.83
N GLY A 122 -9.04 -5.48 19.46
CA GLY A 122 -9.63 -6.62 20.18
C GLY A 122 -9.06 -7.98 19.80
N TYR A 123 -8.34 -8.08 18.67
CA TYR A 123 -7.65 -9.31 18.27
C TYR A 123 -6.16 -9.26 18.64
N THR A 124 -5.79 -9.92 19.75
CA THR A 124 -4.43 -9.84 20.33
C THR A 124 -3.34 -10.43 19.46
N GLU A 125 -3.68 -11.42 18.62
CA GLU A 125 -2.72 -12.08 17.72
C GLU A 125 -2.20 -11.12 16.63
N SER A 126 -2.90 -10.01 16.36
CA SER A 126 -2.42 -8.96 15.47
C SER A 126 -1.07 -8.37 15.90
N SER A 127 -0.75 -8.40 17.21
CA SER A 127 0.52 -7.93 17.76
C SER A 127 1.73 -8.78 17.37
N LYS A 128 1.51 -10.05 16.99
CA LYS A 128 2.55 -10.99 16.53
C LYS A 128 2.89 -10.82 15.06
N LEU A 129 2.06 -10.06 14.32
CA LEU A 129 2.23 -9.80 12.90
C LEU A 129 2.91 -8.46 12.69
N SER A 130 3.71 -8.37 11.63
CA SER A 130 4.46 -7.18 11.28
C SER A 130 4.28 -6.80 9.82
N MET A 131 4.41 -5.50 9.54
CA MET A 131 4.58 -4.93 8.22
C MET A 131 6.07 -4.89 7.89
N THR A 132 6.47 -5.57 6.82
CA THR A 132 7.88 -5.75 6.43
C THR A 132 8.31 -4.88 5.25
N SER A 133 7.36 -4.45 4.41
CA SER A 133 7.66 -3.55 3.30
C SER A 133 6.48 -2.64 2.94
N ILE A 134 6.81 -1.50 2.33
CA ILE A 134 5.83 -0.56 1.78
C ILE A 134 6.28 -0.16 0.38
N MET A 135 5.40 -0.30 -0.61
CA MET A 135 5.56 0.21 -1.96
C MET A 135 4.64 1.41 -2.16
N THR A 136 5.19 2.57 -2.51
CA THR A 136 4.42 3.77 -2.84
C THR A 136 4.51 4.04 -4.34
N LEU A 137 3.36 4.24 -4.98
CA LEU A 137 3.23 4.49 -6.42
C LEU A 137 2.77 5.93 -6.67
N GLY A 138 3.29 6.54 -7.74
CA GLY A 138 2.93 7.90 -8.13
C GLY A 138 3.61 9.00 -7.32
N VAL A 139 4.75 8.69 -6.67
CA VAL A 139 5.56 9.68 -5.95
C VAL A 139 6.18 10.65 -6.94
N GLN A 140 5.95 11.95 -6.75
CA GLN A 140 6.55 13.00 -7.55
C GLN A 140 7.90 13.43 -6.97
N GLY A 141 8.98 13.25 -7.74
CA GLY A 141 10.35 13.60 -7.36
C GLY A 141 11.38 12.95 -8.28
N ARG A 142 12.63 13.43 -8.25
CA ARG A 142 13.78 12.83 -8.95
C ARG A 142 14.57 11.86 -8.07
N SER A 143 14.53 12.03 -6.75
CA SER A 143 15.22 11.23 -5.73
C SER A 143 14.52 11.33 -4.36
N ILE A 144 14.94 10.49 -3.41
CA ILE A 144 14.56 10.59 -1.99
C ILE A 144 15.74 11.18 -1.23
N CYS A 145 15.55 12.37 -0.65
CA CYS A 145 16.60 13.08 0.09
C CYS A 145 16.66 12.67 1.56
N SER A 146 15.53 12.28 2.14
CA SER A 146 15.50 11.71 3.49
C SER A 146 14.33 10.75 3.64
N LEU A 147 14.49 9.76 4.51
CA LEU A 147 13.44 8.84 4.91
C LEU A 147 13.63 8.50 6.38
N SER A 148 12.53 8.52 7.14
CA SER A 148 12.51 8.11 8.53
C SER A 148 11.34 7.18 8.83
N VAL A 149 11.57 6.26 9.76
CA VAL A 149 10.58 5.33 10.29
C VAL A 149 10.49 5.60 11.78
N ASN A 150 9.31 6.02 12.25
CA ASN A 150 9.08 6.46 13.63
C ASN A 150 10.08 7.51 14.11
N GLY A 151 10.49 8.43 13.21
CA GLY A 151 11.44 9.49 13.48
C GLY A 151 12.91 9.08 13.44
N GLN A 152 13.22 7.79 13.28
CA GLN A 152 14.59 7.31 13.11
C GLN A 152 14.96 7.28 11.61
N PRO A 153 16.14 7.75 11.21
CA PRO A 153 16.61 7.65 9.82
C PRO A 153 16.58 6.21 9.31
N TRP A 154 16.23 6.04 8.04
CA TRP A 154 16.09 4.72 7.43
C TRP A 154 16.69 4.69 6.03
N SER A 155 17.46 3.65 5.73
CA SER A 155 18.26 3.55 4.50
C SER A 155 17.91 2.35 3.61
N TRP A 156 17.08 1.42 4.06
CA TRP A 156 16.65 0.27 3.25
C TRP A 156 15.47 0.65 2.36
N TYR A 157 15.75 1.45 1.32
CA TYR A 157 14.78 1.82 0.31
C TYR A 157 15.40 1.93 -1.08
N GLY A 158 14.56 1.85 -2.11
CA GLY A 158 14.91 2.14 -3.51
C GLY A 158 13.84 3.03 -4.15
N PHE A 159 14.27 3.91 -5.06
CA PHE A 159 13.36 4.81 -5.77
C PHE A 159 13.60 4.77 -7.28
N GLU A 160 12.54 4.47 -8.02
CA GLU A 160 12.49 4.46 -9.48
C GLU A 160 11.74 5.71 -9.95
N SER A 161 12.50 6.80 -10.14
CA SER A 161 11.95 8.13 -10.46
C SER A 161 11.24 8.20 -11.80
N ASN A 162 11.58 7.33 -12.76
CA ASN A 162 10.93 7.23 -14.06
C ASN A 162 9.45 6.82 -13.98
N ILE A 163 9.06 6.11 -12.91
CA ILE A 163 7.68 5.64 -12.68
C ILE A 163 7.12 6.10 -11.32
N GLY A 164 7.87 6.92 -10.58
CA GLY A 164 7.46 7.41 -9.26
C GLY A 164 7.25 6.28 -8.24
N ARG A 165 8.04 5.21 -8.29
CA ARG A 165 7.90 4.03 -7.42
C ARG A 165 8.95 4.05 -6.32
N LEU A 166 8.51 4.17 -5.07
CA LEU A 166 9.35 4.06 -3.87
C LEU A 166 9.09 2.71 -3.19
N PHE A 167 10.14 1.93 -2.93
CA PHE A 167 10.05 0.70 -2.17
C PHE A 167 10.87 0.78 -0.89
N ILE A 168 10.22 0.59 0.25
CA ILE A 168 10.82 0.61 1.59
C ILE A 168 10.78 -0.81 2.13
N GLN A 169 11.92 -1.31 2.60
CA GLN A 169 12.13 -2.70 2.99
C GLN A 169 12.69 -2.82 4.42
N ASN A 170 12.83 -4.08 4.87
CA ASN A 170 13.41 -4.47 6.15
C ASN A 170 12.70 -3.86 7.36
N LEU A 171 11.43 -3.52 7.21
CA LEU A 171 10.61 -3.00 8.29
C LEU A 171 10.25 -4.11 9.27
N SER A 172 9.91 -3.72 10.50
CA SER A 172 9.31 -4.58 11.52
C SER A 172 8.27 -3.78 12.29
N LEU A 173 7.27 -3.26 11.57
CA LEU A 173 6.25 -2.40 12.16
C LEU A 173 5.06 -3.24 12.62
N SER A 174 4.72 -3.18 13.90
CA SER A 174 3.58 -3.93 14.43
C SER A 174 2.25 -3.46 13.83
N LEU A 175 1.29 -4.38 13.69
CA LEU A 175 -0.08 -4.03 13.33
C LEU A 175 -0.91 -3.51 14.50
N SER A 176 -0.49 -3.74 15.75
CA SER A 176 -1.24 -3.35 16.94
C SER A 176 -0.84 -1.99 17.51
N THR A 177 0.17 -1.33 16.93
CA THR A 177 0.63 0.00 17.37
C THR A 177 0.69 0.99 16.21
N SER A 178 0.52 2.28 16.52
CA SER A 178 0.67 3.33 15.53
C SER A 178 2.13 3.49 15.11
N TRP A 179 2.35 3.70 13.81
CA TRP A 179 3.65 4.00 13.26
C TRP A 179 3.54 5.05 12.15
N LYS A 180 4.66 5.71 11.87
CA LYS A 180 4.74 6.78 10.88
C LYS A 180 6.02 6.66 10.07
N ILE A 181 5.90 6.74 8.76
CA ILE A 181 7.00 6.92 7.82
C ILE A 181 6.91 8.34 7.26
N VAL A 182 8.05 9.04 7.22
CA VAL A 182 8.16 10.35 6.58
C VAL A 182 9.30 10.30 5.59
N PHE A 183 9.06 10.75 4.35
CA PHE A 183 10.11 10.89 3.36
C PHE A 183 10.01 12.21 2.61
N GLU A 184 11.17 12.73 2.18
CA GLU A 184 11.30 13.96 1.41
C GLU A 184 11.81 13.65 0.01
N THR A 185 11.13 14.17 -1.00
CA THR A 185 11.60 14.10 -2.38
C THR A 185 12.45 15.32 -2.74
N CYS A 186 13.48 15.07 -3.53
CA CYS A 186 14.22 16.05 -4.31
C CYS A 186 14.30 15.51 -5.75
#